data_AF-R5LTN0-F1
#
_entry.id   AF-R5LTN0-F1
#
_cell.length_a   1.000
_cell.length_b   1.000
_cell.length_c   1.000
_cell.angle_alpha   90.00
_cell.angle_beta   90.00
_cell.angle_gamma   90.00
#
_symmetry.space_group_name_H-M   'P 1'
#
loop_
_entity.id
_entity.type
_entity.pdbx_description
1 polymer ?
#
loop_
_entity_poly.entity_id
_entity_poly.type
_entity_poly.pdbx_seq_one_letter_code
_entity_poly.pdbx_strand_id
1 'polypeptide(L)' 'MTAEEYYIEGNKFRKEGNWQAAINNYLEAIKLDPESPAVEAKRMVDSILNFYCKDMFNP' A
#
# COMPACT_ATOMS: atom_id res chain seq x y z
N MET A 1 8.53 -7.52 -12.85
CA MET A 1 7.27 -6.76 -12.90
C MET A 1 7.58 -5.29 -13.09
N THR A 2 6.76 -4.55 -13.81
CA THR A 2 6.82 -3.08 -13.93
C THR A 2 6.20 -2.42 -12.70
N ALA A 3 6.43 -1.11 -12.54
CA ALA A 3 5.77 -0.34 -11.48
C ALA A 3 4.23 -0.44 -11.56
N GLU A 4 3.68 -0.44 -12.78
CA GLU A 4 2.24 -0.61 -13.02
C GLU A 4 1.75 -2.00 -12.60
N GLU A 5 2.47 -3.07 -12.93
CA GLU A 5 2.09 -4.44 -12.54
C GLU A 5 2.10 -4.60 -11.01
N TYR A 6 3.11 -4.05 -10.33
CA TYR A 6 3.15 -4.03 -8.86
C TYR A 6 1.99 -3.21 -8.27
N TYR A 7 1.67 -2.05 -8.86
CA TYR A 7 0.53 -1.24 -8.43
C TYR A 7 -0.81 -2.00 -8.59
N ILE A 8 -1.01 -2.71 -9.71
CA ILE A 8 -2.21 -3.50 -9.97
C ILE A 8 -2.33 -4.67 -8.98
N GLU A 9 -1.25 -5.42 -8.74
CA GLU A 9 -1.28 -6.53 -7.79
C GLU A 9 -1.47 -6.03 -6.35
N GLY A 10 -0.85 -4.90 -5.98
CA GLY A 10 -1.09 -4.24 -4.70
C GLY A 10 -2.56 -3.86 -4.51
N ASN A 11 -3.21 -3.36 -5.56
CA ASN A 11 -4.65 -3.06 -5.54
C ASN A 11 -5.53 -4.30 -5.39
N LYS A 12 -5.11 -5.44 -5.93
CA LYS A 12 -5.82 -6.71 -5.74
C LYS A 12 -5.75 -7.16 -4.28
N PHE A 13 -4.55 -7.19 -3.69
CA PHE A 13 -4.39 -7.49 -2.27
C PHE A 13 -5.14 -6.52 -1.36
N ARG A 14 -5.16 -5.22 -1.72
CA ARG A 14 -5.93 -4.19 -1.01
C ARG A 14 -7.42 -4.50 -1.02
N LYS A 15 -7.98 -4.96 -2.15
CA LYS A 15 -9.39 -5.37 -2.27
C LYS A 15 -9.70 -6.64 -1.48
N GLU A 16 -8.73 -7.54 -1.36
CA GLU A 16 -8.83 -8.77 -0.54
C GLU A 16 -8.66 -8.50 0.97
N GLY A 17 -8.31 -7.27 1.38
CA GLY A 17 -8.03 -6.92 2.77
C GLY A 17 -6.64 -7.35 3.26
N ASN A 18 -5.78 -7.84 2.37
CA ASN A 18 -4.40 -8.18 2.70
C ASN A 18 -3.52 -6.92 2.62
N TRP A 19 -3.63 -6.08 3.66
CA TRP A 19 -2.96 -4.78 3.70
C TRP A 19 -1.43 -4.88 3.65
N GLN A 20 -0.83 -5.89 4.27
CA GLN A 20 0.62 -6.08 4.26
C GLN A 20 1.13 -6.41 2.85
N ALA A 21 0.46 -7.32 2.14
CA ALA A 21 0.83 -7.64 0.76
C ALA A 21 0.59 -6.45 -0.18
N ALA A 22 -0.47 -5.68 0.04
CA ALA A 22 -0.72 -4.45 -0.71
C ALA A 22 0.43 -3.43 -0.53
N ILE A 23 0.84 -3.15 0.72
CA ILE A 23 1.94 -2.24 1.02
C ILE A 23 3.25 -2.71 0.38
N ASN A 24 3.57 -4.00 0.49
CA ASN A 24 4.80 -4.54 -0.10
C ASN A 24 4.84 -4.32 -1.63
N ASN A 25 3.73 -4.58 -2.32
CA ASN A 25 3.63 -4.34 -3.76
C ASN A 25 3.74 -2.85 -4.10
N TYR A 26 3.08 -1.97 -3.34
CA TYR A 26 3.21 -0.54 -3.57
C TYR A 26 4.64 -0.04 -3.34
N LEU A 27 5.36 -0.58 -2.35
CA LEU A 27 6.76 -0.24 -2.13
C LEU A 27 7.65 -0.66 -3.31
N GLU A 28 7.45 -1.84 -3.89
CA GLU A 28 8.18 -2.25 -5.09
C GLU A 28 7.85 -1.37 -6.31
N ALA A 29 6.59 -0.97 -6.48
CA ALA A 29 6.19 -0.01 -7.52
C ALA A 29 6.89 1.35 -7.35
N ILE A 30 6.92 1.88 -6.12
CA ILE A 30 7.56 3.17 -5.79
C ILE A 30 9.08 3.12 -5.98
N LYS A 31 9.73 1.98 -5.67
CA LYS A 31 11.17 1.79 -5.91
C LYS A 31 11.52 1.87 -7.41
N LEU A 32 10.64 1.35 -8.26
CA LEU A 32 10.84 1.37 -9.72
C LEU A 32 10.46 2.71 -10.33
N ASP A 33 9.36 3.31 -9.87
CA ASP A 33 8.86 4.60 -10.31
C ASP A 33 8.31 5.39 -9.11
N PRO A 34 9.10 6.34 -8.57
CA PRO A 34 8.70 7.19 -7.45
C PRO A 34 7.52 8.11 -7.75
N GLU A 35 7.15 8.32 -9.02
CA GLU A 35 6.01 9.14 -9.44
C GLU A 35 4.76 8.29 -9.77
N SER A 36 4.85 6.96 -9.60
CA SER A 36 3.75 6.05 -9.87
C SER A 36 2.55 6.26 -8.93
N PRO A 37 1.32 5.86 -9.35
CA PRO A 37 0.13 5.92 -8.51
C PRO A 37 0.21 5.13 -7.19
N ALA A 38 1.22 4.25 -7.05
CA ALA A 38 1.45 3.47 -5.85
C ALA A 38 1.78 4.32 -4.62
N VAL A 39 2.35 5.52 -4.79
CA VAL A 39 2.61 6.46 -3.68
C VAL A 39 1.31 6.80 -2.95
N GLU A 40 0.31 7.24 -3.70
CA GLU A 40 -0.98 7.63 -3.13
C GLU A 40 -1.77 6.42 -2.61
N ALA A 41 -1.68 5.28 -3.30
CA ALA A 41 -2.30 4.04 -2.84
C ALA A 41 -1.73 3.57 -1.49
N LYS A 42 -0.41 3.64 -1.31
CA LYS A 42 0.24 3.34 -0.03
C LYS A 42 -0.22 4.31 1.06
N ARG A 43 -0.21 5.62 0.79
CA ARG A 43 -0.68 6.65 1.74
C ARG A 43 -2.11 6.41 2.21
N MET A 44 -2.99 5.99 1.29
CA MET A 44 -4.37 5.63 1.61
C MET A 44 -4.42 4.43 2.56
N VAL A 45 -3.69 3.35 2.28
CA VAL A 45 -3.64 2.16 3.14
C VAL A 45 -3.05 2.50 4.51
N ASP A 46 -1.96 3.27 4.57
CA ASP A 46 -1.39 3.73 5.85
C ASP A 46 -2.42 4.52 6.66
N SER A 47 -3.19 5.40 6.01
CA SER A 47 -4.23 6.21 6.67
C SER A 47 -5.36 5.33 7.23
N ILE A 48 -5.77 4.31 6.47
CA ILE A 48 -6.77 3.32 6.91
C ILE A 48 -6.26 2.56 8.14
N LEU A 49 -5.04 2.02 8.08
CA LEU A 49 -4.46 1.27 9.19
C LEU A 49 -4.25 2.15 10.43
N ASN A 50 -3.80 3.40 10.25
CA ASN A 50 -3.67 4.35 11.34
C ASN A 50 -5.02 4.68 11.99
N PHE A 51 -6.11 4.74 11.22
CA PHE A 51 -7.45 4.95 11.76
C PHE A 51 -7.91 3.76 12.62
N TYR A 52 -7.72 2.52 12.12
CA TYR A 52 -8.14 1.31 12.84
C TYR A 52 -7.22 0.94 14.02
N CYS A 53 -5.93 1.25 13.94
CA CYS A 53 -4.93 0.89 14.94
C CYS A 53 -4.53 2.06 15.86
N LYS A 54 -5.36 3.10 15.98
CA LYS A 54 -5.09 4.27 16.84
C LYS A 54 -4.81 3.90 18.31
N ASP A 55 -5.36 2.78 18.78
CA ASP A 55 -5.19 2.30 20.16
C ASP A 55 -4.05 1.28 20.33
N MET A 56 -3.33 0.89 19.26
CA MET A 56 -2.21 -0.07 19.40
C MET A 56 -0.90 0.60 19.84
N PHE A 57 -0.81 1.93 19.73
CA PHE A 57 0.38 2.74 20.06
C PHE A 57 0.08 3.90 21.02
N ASN A 58 -1.07 3.89 21.69
CA ASN A 58 -1.31 4.82 22.80
C ASN A 58 -0.86 4.12 24.10
N PRO A 59 0.31 4.46 24.68
CA PRO A 59 0.79 3.87 25.93
C PRO A 59 -0.06 4.23 27.15
#